data_AF-A0A481YHA2-F1
#
_entry.id   AF-A0A481YHA2-F1
#
_cell.length_a   1.000
_cell.length_b   1.000
_cell.length_c   1.000
_cell.angle_alpha   90.00
_cell.angle_beta   90.00
_cell.angle_gamma   90.00
#
_symmetry.space_group_name_H-M   'P 1'
#
loop_
_entity.id
_entity.type
_entity.pdbx_description
1 polymer ?
#
loop_
_entity_poly.entity_id
_entity_poly.type
_entity_poly.pdbx_seq_one_letter_code
_entity_poly.pdbx_strand_id
1 'polypeptide(L)'
;MLKVGEIQLYKVGEIVKILNEKFNYKTNSQIICRKAAMLNAYVTYNDIRYIPADVISHLTKNIRQREIKTYIQTTIESQLASINKELSIYDKKYKIPPITAIKRIKTQNANTTTIVKAVLQLTEEIKNIKEQTQEEINNKNKEILILKKEIQNIKEKTQENIQIKLLKEVKAKLNNLNNLIYKDSKNNHSIKWKQNT
;
A
#
# COMPACT_ATOMS: atom_id res chain seq x y z
N MET A 1 5.83 -34.22 -12.45
CA MET A 1 7.02 -33.39 -12.21
C MET A 1 6.62 -31.97 -12.54
N LEU A 2 6.88 -31.04 -11.63
CA LEU A 2 6.72 -29.60 -11.87
C LEU A 2 8.11 -29.00 -12.05
N LYS A 3 8.32 -28.21 -13.11
CA LYS A 3 9.57 -27.50 -13.37
C LYS A 3 9.35 -26.00 -13.17
N VAL A 4 10.12 -25.39 -12.27
CA VAL A 4 10.06 -23.95 -11.95
C VAL A 4 11.45 -23.36 -12.19
N GLY A 5 11.65 -22.75 -13.36
CA GLY A 5 13.00 -22.38 -13.81
C GLY A 5 13.88 -23.62 -13.99
N GLU A 6 14.96 -23.71 -13.22
CA GLU A 6 15.86 -24.87 -13.19
C GLU A 6 15.47 -25.91 -12.13
N ILE A 7 14.62 -25.52 -11.18
CA ILE A 7 14.20 -26.37 -10.06
C ILE A 7 13.20 -27.41 -10.53
N GLN A 8 13.46 -28.68 -10.18
CA GLN A 8 12.54 -29.79 -10.41
C GLN A 8 11.90 -30.23 -9.10
N LEU A 9 10.57 -30.17 -9.08
CA LEU A 9 9.71 -30.50 -7.94
C LEU A 9 8.87 -31.73 -8.25
N TYR A 10 8.81 -32.66 -7.30
CA TYR A 10 8.15 -33.95 -7.48
C TYR A 10 7.10 -34.20 -6.41
N LYS A 11 6.00 -34.82 -6.80
CA LYS A 11 5.03 -35.39 -5.85
C LYS A 11 5.57 -36.71 -5.31
N VAL A 12 5.12 -37.11 -4.12
CA VAL A 12 5.61 -38.33 -3.45
C VAL A 12 5.46 -39.58 -4.31
N GLY A 13 4.36 -39.73 -5.05
CA GLY A 13 4.17 -40.87 -5.96
C GLY A 13 5.23 -40.95 -7.07
N GLU A 14 5.74 -39.81 -7.52
CA GLU A 14 6.80 -39.70 -8.52
C GLU A 14 8.17 -40.02 -7.90
N ILE A 15 8.40 -39.57 -6.67
CA ILE A 15 9.61 -39.90 -5.90
C ILE A 15 9.78 -41.41 -5.74
N VAL A 16 8.70 -42.14 -5.44
CA VAL A 16 8.76 -43.61 -5.29
C VAL A 16 9.27 -44.27 -6.57
N LYS A 17 8.81 -43.81 -7.74
CA LYS A 17 9.28 -44.32 -9.03
C LYS A 17 10.76 -44.00 -9.24
N ILE A 18 11.16 -42.75 -8.99
CA ILE A 18 12.56 -42.29 -9.13
C ILE A 18 13.49 -43.08 -8.21
N LEU A 19 13.10 -43.33 -6.97
CA LEU A 19 13.89 -44.09 -6.01
C LEU A 19 14.07 -45.53 -6.44
N ASN A 20 13.03 -46.15 -7.00
CA ASN A 20 13.12 -47.51 -7.53
C ASN A 20 14.01 -47.58 -8.78
N GLU A 21 13.80 -46.68 -9.74
CA GLU A 21 14.49 -46.71 -11.05
C GLU A 21 15.95 -46.23 -10.97
N LYS A 22 16.22 -45.13 -10.27
CA LYS A 22 17.56 -44.49 -10.26
C LYS A 22 18.44 -44.93 -9.10
N PHE A 23 17.84 -45.34 -7.99
CA PHE A 23 18.57 -45.66 -6.75
C PHE A 23 18.42 -47.12 -6.32
N ASN A 24 17.70 -47.94 -7.09
CA ASN A 24 17.35 -49.33 -6.74
C ASN A 24 16.75 -49.46 -5.32
N TYR A 25 16.04 -48.43 -4.87
CA TYR A 25 15.48 -48.34 -3.53
C TYR A 25 13.98 -48.62 -3.56
N LYS A 26 13.61 -49.88 -3.32
CA LYS A 26 12.22 -50.33 -3.27
C LYS A 26 11.53 -49.79 -2.02
N THR A 27 10.48 -49.00 -2.22
CA THR A 27 9.72 -48.34 -1.15
C THR A 27 8.30 -48.03 -1.61
N ASN A 28 7.49 -47.46 -0.73
CA ASN A 28 6.13 -47.02 -1.06
C ASN A 28 5.91 -45.56 -0.62
N SER A 29 4.80 -44.97 -1.07
CA SER A 29 4.51 -43.55 -0.82
C SER A 29 4.35 -43.24 0.67
N GLN A 30 3.80 -44.15 1.47
CA GLN A 30 3.61 -43.92 2.91
C GLN A 30 4.94 -43.82 3.65
N ILE A 31 5.89 -44.72 3.35
CA ILE A 31 7.23 -44.71 3.95
C ILE A 31 7.97 -43.43 3.57
N ILE A 32 7.91 -43.04 2.29
CA ILE A 32 8.55 -41.81 1.81
C ILE A 32 7.90 -40.57 2.42
N CYS A 33 6.57 -40.49 2.52
CA CYS A 33 5.90 -39.38 3.20
C CYS A 33 6.40 -39.20 4.64
N ARG A 34 6.45 -40.29 5.41
CA ARG A 34 6.92 -40.25 6.81
C ARG A 34 8.39 -39.82 6.89
N LYS A 35 9.23 -40.36 6.02
CA LYS A 35 10.66 -40.06 6.00
C LYS A 35 10.93 -38.61 5.58
N ALA A 36 10.27 -38.13 4.54
CA ALA A 36 10.36 -36.75 4.09
C ALA A 36 9.88 -35.77 5.16
N ALA A 37 8.77 -36.08 5.85
CA ALA A 37 8.30 -35.28 6.97
C ALA A 37 9.31 -35.27 8.13
N MET A 38 9.87 -36.42 8.48
CA MET A 38 10.87 -36.51 9.55
C MET A 38 12.17 -35.75 9.23
N LEU A 39 12.50 -35.61 7.95
CA LEU A 39 13.67 -34.87 7.47
C LEU A 39 13.37 -33.43 7.05
N ASN A 40 12.13 -32.94 7.23
CA ASN A 40 11.68 -31.63 6.74
C ASN A 40 11.98 -31.39 5.25
N ALA A 41 11.93 -32.43 4.43
CA ALA A 41 12.33 -32.42 3.03
C ALA A 41 11.32 -31.80 2.05
N TYR A 42 10.27 -31.15 2.56
CA TYR A 42 9.21 -30.59 1.73
C TYR A 42 9.45 -29.12 1.45
N VAL A 43 9.13 -28.72 0.21
CA VAL A 43 8.91 -27.33 -0.16
C VAL A 43 7.45 -27.13 -0.55
N THR A 44 6.85 -26.01 -0.14
CA THR A 44 5.49 -25.64 -0.55
C THR A 44 5.59 -24.68 -1.72
N TYR A 45 4.93 -25.00 -2.83
CA TYR A 45 4.83 -24.14 -4.00
C TYR A 45 3.40 -24.18 -4.53
N ASN A 46 2.78 -23.01 -4.74
CA ASN A 46 1.35 -22.88 -5.08
C ASN A 46 0.45 -23.74 -4.18
N ASP A 47 0.64 -23.64 -2.86
CA ASP A 47 -0.12 -24.35 -1.81
C ASP A 47 -0.04 -25.89 -1.87
N ILE A 48 0.84 -26.44 -2.70
CA ILE A 48 1.07 -27.88 -2.83
C ILE A 48 2.48 -28.20 -2.30
N ARG A 49 2.58 -29.29 -1.54
CA ARG A 49 3.86 -29.80 -1.03
C ARG A 49 4.56 -30.68 -2.07
N TYR A 50 5.82 -30.37 -2.33
CA TYR A 50 6.70 -31.09 -3.23
C TYR A 50 8.00 -31.48 -2.54
N ILE A 51 8.70 -32.45 -3.11
CA ILE A 51 10.08 -32.80 -2.73
C ILE A 51 10.98 -32.39 -3.91
N PRO A 52 12.00 -31.53 -3.70
CA PRO A 52 12.93 -31.16 -4.75
C PRO A 52 13.86 -32.30 -5.16
N ALA A 53 14.32 -32.28 -6.40
CA ALA A 53 15.23 -33.28 -6.97
C ALA A 53 16.48 -33.52 -6.10
N ASP A 54 17.09 -32.43 -5.64
CA ASP A 54 18.39 -32.45 -4.95
C ASP A 54 18.31 -33.17 -3.60
N VAL A 55 17.12 -33.20 -3.01
CA VAL A 55 16.87 -33.81 -1.70
C VAL A 55 16.56 -35.32 -1.83
N ILE A 56 16.19 -35.81 -3.02
CA ILE A 56 15.72 -37.19 -3.23
C ILE A 56 16.73 -38.22 -2.76
N SER A 57 18.02 -38.00 -3.04
CA SER A 57 19.08 -38.95 -2.69
C SER A 57 19.18 -39.17 -1.17
N HIS A 58 18.94 -38.13 -0.37
CA HIS A 58 18.97 -38.21 1.10
C HIS A 58 17.84 -39.09 1.66
N LEU A 59 16.74 -39.26 0.93
CA LEU A 59 15.63 -40.14 1.31
C LEU A 59 16.00 -41.63 1.22
N THR A 60 17.13 -42.00 0.62
CA THR A 60 17.62 -43.38 0.62
C THR A 60 18.42 -43.73 1.88
N LYS A 61 18.98 -42.74 2.57
CA LYS A 61 19.95 -42.94 3.67
C LYS A 61 19.30 -43.54 4.91
N ASN A 62 20.05 -44.35 5.66
CA ASN A 62 19.59 -44.88 6.94
C ASN A 62 19.68 -43.79 8.01
N ILE A 63 18.56 -43.49 8.66
CA ILE A 63 18.43 -42.39 9.63
C ILE A 63 18.10 -42.89 11.05
N ARG A 64 18.37 -44.17 11.33
CA ARG A 64 18.22 -44.75 12.68
C ARG A 64 19.17 -44.11 13.69
N GLN A 65 20.37 -43.74 13.26
CA GLN A 65 21.35 -43.05 14.10
C GLN A 65 21.05 -41.55 14.14
N ARG A 66 21.02 -40.99 15.36
CA ARG A 66 20.65 -39.60 15.59
C ARG A 66 21.59 -38.63 14.88
N GLU A 67 22.91 -38.87 14.95
CA GLU A 67 23.93 -38.01 14.33
C GLU A 67 23.76 -37.95 12.81
N ILE A 68 23.57 -39.10 12.16
CA ILE A 68 23.30 -39.18 10.72
C ILE A 68 22.00 -38.44 10.36
N LYS A 69 20.95 -38.62 11.16
CA LYS A 69 19.67 -37.92 10.95
C LYS A 69 19.86 -36.40 11.02
N THR A 70 20.52 -35.90 12.06
CA THR A 70 20.77 -34.45 12.24
C THR A 70 21.59 -33.90 11.08
N TYR A 71 22.68 -34.57 10.70
CA TYR A 71 23.52 -34.17 9.57
C TYR A 71 22.72 -34.07 8.26
N ILE A 72 21.88 -35.07 7.97
CA ILE A 72 21.02 -35.06 6.78
C ILE A 72 19.99 -33.93 6.86
N GLN A 73 19.35 -33.71 8.01
CA GLN A 73 18.39 -32.61 8.20
C GLN A 73 19.05 -31.26 7.90
N THR A 74 20.22 -30.99 8.48
CA THR A 74 20.94 -29.73 8.24
C THR A 74 21.33 -29.55 6.77
N THR A 75 21.74 -30.64 6.10
CA THR A 75 22.06 -30.61 4.66
C THR A 75 20.82 -30.26 3.83
N ILE A 76 19.69 -30.91 4.13
CA ILE A 76 18.41 -30.66 3.45
C ILE A 76 17.93 -29.24 3.69
N GLU A 77 17.99 -28.74 4.92
CA GLU A 77 17.58 -27.37 5.27
C GLU A 77 18.37 -26.33 4.48
N SER A 78 19.69 -26.51 4.35
CA SER A 78 20.55 -25.66 3.53
C SER A 78 20.15 -25.69 2.04
N GLN A 79 19.89 -26.88 1.49
CA GLN A 79 19.41 -27.04 0.11
C GLN A 79 18.05 -26.36 -0.10
N LEU A 80 17.11 -26.57 0.83
CA LEU A 80 15.78 -25.96 0.77
C LEU A 80 15.82 -24.44 0.90
N ALA A 81 16.76 -23.88 1.68
CA ALA A 81 16.93 -22.43 1.76
C ALA A 81 17.33 -21.84 0.38
N SER A 82 18.26 -22.48 -0.32
CA SER A 82 18.64 -22.09 -1.68
C SER A 82 17.49 -22.22 -2.67
N ILE A 83 16.76 -23.33 -2.64
CA ILE A 83 15.60 -23.58 -3.51
C ILE A 83 14.49 -22.56 -3.24
N ASN A 84 14.16 -22.26 -1.98
CA ASN A 84 13.15 -21.27 -1.64
C ASN A 84 13.53 -19.87 -2.13
N LYS A 85 14.82 -19.51 -2.07
CA LYS A 85 15.32 -18.25 -2.62
C LYS A 85 15.13 -18.18 -4.13
N GLU A 86 15.47 -19.26 -4.86
CA GLU A 86 15.29 -19.33 -6.31
C GLU A 86 13.80 -19.30 -6.70
N LEU A 87 12.93 -20.03 -6.00
CA LEU A 87 11.48 -19.97 -6.20
C LEU A 87 10.96 -18.54 -6.00
N SER A 88 11.42 -17.84 -4.95
CA SER A 88 11.04 -16.45 -4.71
C SER A 88 11.50 -15.52 -5.83
N ILE A 89 12.71 -15.69 -6.35
CA ILE A 89 13.22 -14.91 -7.49
C ILE A 89 12.40 -15.19 -8.75
N TYR A 90 12.10 -16.47 -9.01
CA TYR A 90 11.29 -16.88 -10.14
C TYR A 90 9.89 -16.25 -10.07
N ASP A 91 9.23 -16.34 -8.92
CA ASP A 91 7.92 -15.74 -8.72
C ASP A 91 8.00 -14.22 -8.89
N LYS A 92 8.99 -13.53 -8.31
CA LYS A 92 9.12 -12.07 -8.54
C LYS A 92 9.25 -11.72 -10.03
N LYS A 93 9.97 -12.53 -10.81
CA LYS A 93 10.21 -12.29 -12.23
C LYS A 93 9.01 -12.63 -13.11
N TYR A 94 8.29 -13.70 -12.79
CA TYR A 94 7.26 -14.28 -13.66
C TYR A 94 5.86 -14.26 -13.06
N LYS A 95 5.65 -13.67 -11.88
CA LYS A 95 4.32 -13.55 -11.25
C LYS A 95 3.42 -12.74 -12.17
N ILE A 96 2.54 -13.47 -12.84
CA ILE A 96 1.46 -12.92 -13.62
C ILE A 96 0.53 -12.21 -12.63
N PRO A 97 0.20 -10.93 -12.84
CA PRO A 97 -0.78 -10.25 -12.00
C PRO A 97 -2.08 -11.06 -11.93
N PRO A 98 -2.74 -11.15 -10.75
CA PRO A 98 -3.94 -11.97 -10.57
C PRO A 98 -5.02 -11.71 -11.63
N ILE A 99 -5.23 -10.45 -12.02
CA ILE A 99 -6.18 -10.08 -13.09
C ILE A 99 -5.85 -10.77 -14.42
N THR A 100 -4.57 -10.81 -14.79
CA THR A 100 -4.11 -11.37 -16.05
C THR A 100 -4.19 -12.90 -16.02
N ALA A 101 -3.98 -13.51 -14.85
CA ALA A 101 -4.19 -14.93 -14.63
C ALA A 101 -5.70 -15.29 -14.76
N ILE A 102 -6.58 -14.51 -14.14
CA ILE A 102 -8.05 -14.69 -14.22
C ILE A 102 -8.53 -14.59 -15.68
N LYS A 103 -8.06 -13.60 -16.44
CA LYS A 103 -8.39 -13.46 -17.88
C LYS A 103 -7.97 -14.68 -18.73
N ARG A 104 -6.99 -15.44 -18.28
CA ARG A 104 -6.47 -16.63 -18.99
C ARG A 104 -7.13 -17.94 -18.57
N ILE A 105 -8.00 -17.93 -17.54
CA ILE A 105 -8.72 -19.14 -17.11
C ILE A 105 -9.66 -19.57 -18.24
N LYS A 106 -9.28 -20.64 -18.95
CA LYS A 106 -10.17 -21.36 -19.86
C LYS A 106 -10.75 -22.54 -19.08
N THR A 107 -12.02 -22.45 -18.73
CA THR A 107 -12.75 -23.48 -17.98
C THR A 107 -13.97 -23.92 -18.79
N GLN A 108 -14.24 -25.23 -18.80
CA GLN A 108 -15.47 -25.78 -19.37
C GLN A 108 -16.64 -25.74 -18.37
N ASN A 109 -16.38 -25.34 -17.12
CA ASN A 109 -17.40 -25.21 -16.09
C ASN A 109 -18.13 -23.86 -16.23
N ALA A 110 -19.44 -23.92 -16.44
CA ALA A 110 -20.29 -22.74 -16.62
C ALA A 110 -20.31 -21.82 -15.38
N ASN A 111 -20.33 -22.40 -14.17
CA ASN A 111 -20.31 -21.63 -12.92
C ASN A 111 -18.98 -20.87 -12.78
N THR A 112 -17.86 -21.53 -13.06
CA THR A 112 -16.54 -20.88 -13.01
C THR A 112 -16.42 -19.77 -14.05
N THR A 113 -16.94 -19.96 -15.26
CA THR A 113 -16.97 -18.91 -16.30
C THR A 113 -17.78 -17.69 -15.85
N THR A 114 -18.93 -17.93 -15.22
CA THR A 114 -19.81 -16.87 -14.71
C THR A 114 -19.12 -16.08 -13.60
N ILE A 115 -18.47 -16.77 -12.66
CA ILE A 115 -17.69 -16.14 -11.59
C ILE A 115 -16.54 -15.30 -12.17
N VAL A 116 -15.78 -15.83 -13.12
CA VAL A 116 -14.68 -15.09 -13.77
C VAL A 116 -15.19 -13.81 -14.44
N LYS A 117 -16.32 -13.88 -15.16
CA LYS A 117 -16.94 -12.68 -15.78
C LYS A 117 -17.36 -11.66 -14.74
N ALA A 118 -18.05 -12.09 -13.68
CA ALA A 118 -18.50 -11.20 -12.61
C ALA A 118 -17.32 -10.51 -11.92
N VAL A 119 -16.24 -11.24 -11.64
CA VAL A 119 -15.01 -10.67 -11.04
C VAL A 119 -14.37 -9.63 -11.98
N LEU A 120 -14.32 -9.90 -13.28
CA LEU A 120 -13.79 -8.94 -14.25
C LEU A 120 -14.66 -7.68 -14.34
N GLN A 121 -15.99 -7.82 -14.33
CA GLN A 121 -16.92 -6.68 -14.33
C GLN A 121 -16.78 -5.82 -13.08
N LEU A 122 -16.81 -6.44 -11.89
CA LEU A 122 -16.62 -5.74 -10.62
C LEU A 122 -15.27 -5.00 -10.57
N THR A 123 -14.22 -5.57 -11.16
CA THR A 123 -12.91 -4.92 -11.22
C THR A 123 -12.97 -3.62 -12.04
N GLU A 124 -13.67 -3.63 -13.17
CA GLU A 124 -13.83 -2.45 -14.02
C GLU A 124 -14.73 -1.39 -13.34
N GLU A 125 -15.81 -1.81 -12.69
CA GLU A 125 -16.69 -0.91 -11.94
C GLU A 125 -15.95 -0.23 -10.79
N ILE A 126 -15.17 -0.97 -10.00
CA ILE A 126 -14.34 -0.40 -8.93
C ILE A 126 -13.34 0.61 -9.48
N LYS A 127 -12.77 0.35 -10.66
CA LYS A 127 -11.84 1.27 -11.32
C LYS A 127 -12.56 2.57 -11.73
N ASN A 128 -13.72 2.46 -12.38
CA ASN A 128 -14.50 3.62 -12.80
C ASN A 128 -14.94 4.47 -11.60
N ILE A 129 -15.41 3.84 -10.51
CA ILE A 129 -15.79 4.54 -9.27
C ILE A 129 -14.60 5.31 -8.70
N LYS A 130 -13.40 4.72 -8.68
CA LYS A 130 -12.19 5.40 -8.21
C LYS A 130 -11.84 6.62 -9.05
N GLU A 131 -11.93 6.50 -10.37
CA GLU A 131 -11.67 7.61 -11.29
C GLU A 131 -12.67 8.75 -11.10
N GLN A 132 -13.97 8.44 -11.04
CA GLN A 132 -15.04 9.41 -10.77
C GLN A 132 -14.87 10.09 -9.41
N THR A 133 -14.59 9.32 -8.35
CA THR A 133 -14.37 9.86 -7.00
C THR A 133 -13.17 10.81 -6.98
N GLN A 134 -12.08 10.47 -7.68
CA GLN A 134 -10.91 11.32 -7.74
C GLN A 134 -11.18 12.63 -8.49
N GLU A 135 -11.97 12.58 -9.56
CA GLU A 135 -12.41 13.75 -10.31
C GLU A 135 -13.29 14.68 -9.45
N GLU A 136 -14.27 14.13 -8.74
CA GLU A 136 -15.11 14.88 -7.81
C GLU A 136 -14.30 15.56 -6.70
N ILE A 137 -13.34 14.84 -6.10
CA ILE A 137 -12.43 15.40 -5.10
C ILE A 137 -11.66 16.59 -5.69
N ASN A 138 -11.13 16.45 -6.90
CA ASN A 138 -10.38 17.52 -7.56
C ASN A 138 -11.26 18.75 -7.84
N ASN A 139 -12.51 18.54 -8.27
CA ASN A 139 -13.46 19.63 -8.50
C ASN A 139 -13.84 20.35 -7.21
N LYS A 140 -14.20 19.60 -6.15
CA LYS A 140 -14.49 20.19 -4.82
C LYS A 140 -13.28 20.93 -4.25
N ASN A 141 -12.06 20.44 -4.46
CA ASN A 141 -10.84 21.15 -4.04
C ASN A 141 -10.66 22.50 -4.76
N LYS A 142 -10.99 22.58 -6.05
CA LYS A 142 -10.97 23.86 -6.79
C LYS A 142 -12.01 24.84 -6.24
N GLU A 143 -13.24 24.37 -5.97
CA GLU A 143 -14.30 25.18 -5.37
C GLU A 143 -13.89 25.72 -3.99
N ILE A 144 -13.34 24.85 -3.13
CA ILE A 144 -12.82 25.26 -1.81
C ILE A 144 -11.74 26.35 -1.95
N LEU A 145 -10.87 26.25 -2.96
CA LEU A 145 -9.83 27.24 -3.19
C LEU A 145 -10.40 28.59 -3.64
N ILE A 146 -11.45 28.59 -4.47
CA ILE A 146 -12.16 29.81 -4.88
C ILE A 146 -12.83 30.46 -3.65
N LEU A 147 -13.60 29.70 -2.89
CA LEU A 147 -14.28 30.19 -1.69
C LEU A 147 -13.30 30.75 -0.65
N LYS A 148 -12.14 30.12 -0.46
CA LYS A 148 -11.08 30.64 0.43
C LYS A 148 -10.58 32.01 -0.02
N LYS A 149 -10.40 32.24 -1.33
CA LYS A 149 -9.99 33.56 -1.87
C LYS A 149 -11.09 34.61 -1.65
N GLU A 150 -12.35 34.26 -1.87
CA GLU A 150 -13.47 35.17 -1.64
C GLU A 150 -13.58 35.58 -0.16
N ILE A 151 -13.48 34.61 0.75
CA ILE A 151 -13.46 34.86 2.19
C ILE A 151 -12.31 35.80 2.57
N GLN A 152 -11.12 35.59 1.99
CA GLN A 152 -9.97 36.45 2.25
C GLN A 152 -10.22 37.88 1.77
N ASN A 153 -10.73 38.05 0.55
CA ASN A 153 -11.08 39.38 0.01
C ASN A 153 -12.13 40.10 0.86
N ILE A 154 -13.14 39.38 1.36
CA ILE A 154 -14.17 39.95 2.24
C ILE A 154 -13.56 40.40 3.56
N LYS A 155 -12.63 39.63 4.14
CA LYS A 155 -11.92 40.00 5.38
C LYS A 155 -11.11 41.28 5.20
N GLU A 156 -10.35 41.37 4.11
CA GLU A 156 -9.52 42.55 3.80
C GLU A 156 -10.40 43.81 3.64
N LYS A 157 -11.45 43.74 2.81
CA LYS A 157 -12.41 44.85 2.66
C LYS A 157 -13.08 45.25 3.97
N THR A 158 -13.40 44.29 4.83
CA THR A 158 -14.01 44.57 6.13
C THR A 158 -13.04 45.30 7.05
N GLN A 159 -11.78 44.87 7.09
CA GLN A 159 -10.72 45.54 7.85
C GLN A 159 -10.48 46.97 7.36
N GLU A 160 -10.36 47.18 6.05
CA GLU A 160 -10.23 48.52 5.46
C GLU A 160 -11.40 49.43 5.83
N ASN A 161 -12.63 48.93 5.72
CA ASN A 161 -13.83 49.69 6.07
C ASN A 161 -13.86 50.10 7.55
N ILE A 162 -13.42 49.21 8.45
CA ILE A 162 -13.30 49.52 9.89
C ILE A 162 -12.25 50.62 10.10
N GLN A 163 -11.07 50.50 9.48
CA GLN A 163 -10.01 51.50 9.59
C GLN A 163 -10.46 52.88 9.07
N ILE A 164 -11.14 52.92 7.92
CA ILE A 164 -11.69 54.15 7.34
C ILE A 164 -12.71 54.79 8.30
N LYS A 165 -13.60 54.00 8.91
CA LYS A 165 -14.58 54.52 9.89
C LYS A 165 -13.89 55.12 11.11
N LEU A 166 -12.92 54.42 11.70
CA LEU A 166 -12.14 54.90 12.85
C LEU A 166 -11.39 56.20 12.52
N LEU A 167 -10.75 56.28 11.34
CA LEU A 167 -10.06 57.49 10.89
C LEU A 167 -11.02 58.68 10.75
N LYS A 168 -12.21 58.46 10.19
CA LYS A 168 -13.25 59.50 10.06
C LYS A 168 -13.69 60.01 11.44
N GLU A 169 -13.90 59.12 12.40
CA GLU A 169 -14.25 59.48 13.78
C GLU A 169 -13.15 60.27 14.48
N VAL A 170 -11.90 59.82 14.37
CA VAL A 170 -10.72 60.53 14.93
C VAL A 170 -10.60 61.93 14.34
N LYS A 171 -10.74 62.05 13.01
CA LYS A 171 -10.69 63.36 12.32
C LYS A 171 -11.82 64.29 12.77
N ALA A 172 -13.04 63.78 12.95
CA ALA A 172 -14.16 64.56 13.46
C ALA A 172 -13.90 65.08 14.88
N LYS A 173 -13.38 64.21 15.77
CA LYS A 173 -13.01 64.60 17.15
C LYS A 173 -11.90 65.67 17.18
N LEU A 174 -10.85 65.51 16.36
CA LEU A 174 -9.78 66.50 16.20
C LEU A 174 -10.29 67.86 15.74
N ASN A 175 -11.16 67.88 14.72
CA ASN A 175 -11.76 69.12 14.23
C ASN A 175 -12.60 69.82 15.31
N ASN A 176 -13.38 69.07 16.07
CA ASN A 176 -14.15 69.62 17.20
C ASN A 176 -13.24 70.22 18.28
N LEU A 177 -12.15 69.53 18.63
CA LEU A 177 -11.16 70.04 19.59
C LEU A 177 -10.49 71.33 19.10
N ASN A 178 -10.06 71.37 17.84
CA ASN A 178 -9.46 72.56 17.24
C ASN A 178 -10.43 73.75 17.26
N ASN A 179 -11.71 73.53 16.99
CA ASN A 179 -12.74 74.57 17.07
C ASN A 179 -12.92 75.10 18.50
N LEU A 180 -12.84 74.23 19.52
CA LEU A 180 -12.89 74.64 20.93
C LEU A 180 -11.65 75.47 21.30
N ILE A 181 -10.44 75.01 20.96
CA ILE A 181 -9.19 75.74 21.19
C ILE A 181 -9.24 77.13 20.52
N TYR A 182 -9.74 77.21 19.28
CA TYR A 182 -9.90 78.49 18.58
C TYR A 182 -10.86 79.44 19.32
N LYS A 183 -12.00 78.95 19.81
CA LYS A 183 -12.93 79.77 20.62
C LYS A 183 -12.29 80.26 21.92
N ASP A 184 -11.58 79.39 22.64
CA ASP A 184 -10.93 79.73 23.91
C ASP A 184 -9.82 80.78 23.72
N SER A 185 -9.00 80.63 22.67
CA SER A 185 -7.96 81.62 22.35
C SER A 185 -8.54 83.00 22.00
N LYS A 186 -9.67 83.05 21.29
CA LYS A 186 -10.38 84.31 20.97
C LYS A 186 -10.95 84.98 22.23
N ASN A 187 -11.49 84.19 23.16
CA ASN A 187 -12.00 84.69 24.44
C ASN A 187 -10.87 85.24 25.32
N ASN A 188 -9.73 84.56 25.40
CA ASN A 188 -8.57 85.02 26.17
C ASN A 188 -7.96 86.31 25.60
N HIS A 189 -7.99 86.48 24.27
CA HIS A 189 -7.54 87.73 23.67
C HIS A 189 -8.48 88.90 24.03
N SER A 190 -9.80 88.68 24.05
CA SER A 190 -10.78 89.69 24.48
C SER A 190 -10.63 90.11 25.95
N ILE A 191 -10.21 89.20 26.84
CA ILE A 191 -9.99 89.50 28.26
C ILE A 191 -8.74 90.37 28.45
N LYS A 192 -7.65 90.07 27.73
CA LYS A 192 -6.41 90.89 27.77
C LYS A 192 -6.63 92.34 27.34
N TRP A 193 -7.50 92.59 26.36
CA TRP A 193 -7.81 93.95 25.91
C TRP A 193 -8.66 94.73 26.93
N LYS A 194 -9.49 94.07 27.73
CA LYS A 194 -10.29 94.71 28.80
C LYS A 194 -9.47 95.09 30.04
N GLN A 195 -8.32 94.45 30.26
CA GLN A 195 -7.45 94.72 31.41
C GLN A 195 -6.42 95.85 31.16
N ASN A 196 -6.27 96.30 29.91
CA ASN A 196 -5.30 97.33 29.50
C ASN A 196 -5.96 98.69 29.16
N THR A 197 -7.22 98.89 29.56
CA THR A 197 -8.01 100.13 29.46
C THR A 197 -8.52 100.50 30.84
#